data_AF-A0A1C6DAK3-F1
#
_entry.id   AF-A0A1C6DAK3-F1
#
_cell.length_a   1.000
_cell.length_b   1.000
_cell.length_c   1.000
_cell.angle_alpha   90.00
_cell.angle_beta   90.00
_cell.angle_gamma   90.00
#
_symmetry.space_group_name_H-M   'P 1'
#
loop_
_entity.id
_entity.type
_entity.pdbx_description
1 polymer ?
#
loop_
_entity_poly.entity_id
_entity_poly.type
_entity_poly.pdbx_seq_one_letter_code
_entity_poly.pdbx_strand_id
1 'polypeptide(L)' 'MYTYIYVKSKASSVFRISDHRELIDKYSREGWRFVSAIPSDFELNGKINEFDLVFEKKVKK' A
#
# COMPACT_ATOMS: atom_id res chain seq x y z
N MET A 1 -18.97 4.84 9.87
CA MET A 1 -18.28 5.55 8.76
C MET A 1 -16.89 4.95 8.63
N TYR A 2 -16.33 4.86 7.43
CA TYR A 2 -14.96 4.37 7.25
C TYR A 2 -14.04 5.55 6.97
N THR A 3 -12.83 5.50 7.52
CA THR A 3 -11.74 6.38 7.12
C THR A 3 -10.70 5.57 6.35
N TYR A 4 -10.02 6.21 5.41
CA TYR A 4 -9.06 5.59 4.52
C TYR A 4 -7.70 6.27 4.62
N ILE A 5 -6.64 5.48 4.49
CA ILE A 5 -5.27 5.97 4.30
C ILE A 5 -4.65 5.30 3.07
N TYR A 6 -3.71 6.02 2.46
CA TYR A 6 -2.97 5.59 1.28
C TYR A 6 -1.48 5.59 1.65
N VAL A 7 -0.84 4.43 1.54
CA VAL A 7 0.55 4.24 1.93
C VAL A 7 1.34 3.82 0.71
N LYS A 8 2.37 4.60 0.37
CA LYS A 8 3.27 4.25 -0.72
C LYS A 8 4.09 3.02 -0.40
N SER A 9 4.10 2.06 -1.32
CA SER A 9 4.93 0.86 -1.31
C SER A 9 5.73 0.78 -2.60
N LYS A 10 6.98 0.35 -2.49
CA LYS A 10 7.88 0.20 -3.63
C LYS A 10 7.69 -1.18 -4.27
N ALA A 11 7.57 -1.19 -5.59
CA ALA A 11 7.63 -2.41 -6.36
C ALA A 11 9.04 -3.01 -6.29
N SER A 12 9.13 -4.34 -6.39
CA SER A 12 10.43 -5.01 -6.41
C SER A 12 11.15 -4.72 -7.73
N SER A 13 12.44 -4.39 -7.63
CA SER A 13 13.34 -4.27 -8.77
C SER A 13 14.69 -4.90 -8.44
N VAL A 14 15.58 -5.03 -9.44
CA VAL A 14 16.92 -5.61 -9.26
C VAL A 14 17.72 -4.94 -8.13
N PHE A 15 17.43 -3.68 -7.82
CA PHE A 15 18.08 -2.89 -6.78
C PHE A 15 17.16 -2.55 -5.59
N ARG A 16 15.91 -3.02 -5.57
CA ARG A 16 14.92 -2.68 -4.54
C ARG A 16 14.10 -3.90 -4.11
N ILE A 17 14.12 -4.17 -2.81
CA ILE A 17 13.23 -5.15 -2.17
C ILE A 17 11.88 -4.47 -1.95
N SER A 18 10.78 -5.16 -2.30
CA SER A 18 9.44 -4.64 -2.06
C SER A 18 9.11 -4.61 -0.57
N ASP A 19 8.51 -3.52 -0.10
CA ASP A 19 8.15 -3.29 1.31
C ASP A 19 6.66 -3.57 1.61
N HIS A 20 5.87 -3.96 0.61
CA HIS A 20 4.42 -4.13 0.74
C HIS A 20 4.00 -5.04 1.90
N ARG A 21 4.71 -6.15 2.13
CA ARG A 21 4.39 -7.09 3.22
C ARG A 21 4.60 -6.46 4.59
N GLU A 22 5.73 -5.76 4.77
CA GLU A 22 6.04 -5.09 6.04
C GLU A 22 5.03 -3.99 6.34
N LEU A 23 4.65 -3.21 5.33
CA LEU A 23 3.63 -2.17 5.46
C LEU A 23 2.26 -2.78 5.79
N ILE A 24 1.82 -3.81 5.06
CA ILE A 24 0.53 -4.49 5.33
C ILE A 24 0.51 -5.03 6.76
N ASP A 25 1.56 -5.71 7.21
CA ASP A 25 1.66 -6.26 8.56
C ASP A 25 1.64 -5.16 9.63
N LYS A 26 2.39 -4.07 9.41
CA LYS A 26 2.43 -2.92 10.32
C LYS A 26 1.04 -2.29 10.49
N TYR A 27 0.40 -1.92 9.41
CA TYR A 27 -0.92 -1.25 9.46
C TYR A 27 -2.02 -2.20 9.96
N SER A 28 -1.92 -3.49 9.65
CA SER A 28 -2.82 -4.51 10.22
C SER A 28 -2.72 -4.58 11.75
N ARG A 29 -1.50 -4.52 12.31
CA ARG A 29 -1.28 -4.46 13.78
C ARG A 29 -1.84 -3.18 14.40
N GLU A 30 -1.82 -2.07 13.67
CA GLU A 30 -2.40 -0.79 14.11
C GLU A 30 -3.95 -0.75 13.98
N GLY A 31 -4.56 -1.85 13.53
CA GLY A 31 -6.01 -2.02 13.40
C GLY A 31 -6.60 -1.41 12.13
N TRP A 32 -5.76 -1.20 11.11
CA TRP A 32 -6.20 -0.89 9.76
C TRP A 32 -6.42 -2.16 8.95
N ARG A 33 -7.46 -2.19 8.13
CA ARG A 33 -7.74 -3.32 7.24
C ARG A 33 -7.22 -3.00 5.85
N PHE A 34 -6.38 -3.88 5.30
CA PHE A 34 -5.95 -3.79 3.92
C PHE A 34 -7.14 -3.99 2.97
N VAL A 35 -7.26 -3.12 1.97
CA VAL A 35 -8.36 -3.12 0.98
C VAL A 35 -7.85 -3.46 -0.41
N SER A 36 -6.83 -2.74 -0.89
CA SER A 36 -6.32 -2.89 -2.25
C SER A 36 -4.94 -2.26 -2.40
N ALA A 37 -4.26 -2.58 -3.50
CA ALA A 37 -3.04 -1.91 -3.96
C ALA A 37 -3.30 -1.31 -5.34
N ILE A 38 -3.11 0.01 -5.48
CA ILE A 38 -3.31 0.73 -6.73
C ILE A 38 -1.94 1.11 -7.29
N PRO A 39 -1.56 0.68 -8.50
CA PRO A 39 -0.34 1.16 -9.14
C PRO A 39 -0.41 2.69 -9.29
N SER A 40 0.54 3.41 -8.71
CA SER A 40 0.55 4.89 -8.70
C SER A 40 1.67 5.48 -9.54
N ASP A 41 2.72 4.72 -9.83
CA ASP A 41 3.82 5.14 -10.71
C ASP A 41 4.21 4.02 -11.69
N PHE A 42 4.41 4.41 -12.94
CA PHE A 42 4.80 3.53 -14.04
C PHE A 42 6.02 4.11 -14.77
N GLU A 43 6.98 3.25 -15.09
CA GLU A 43 8.04 3.58 -16.05
C GLU A 43 7.48 3.64 -17.47
N LEU A 44 8.23 4.30 -18.37
CA LEU A 44 7.92 4.40 -19.81
C LEU A 44 7.75 3.03 -20.51
N ASN A 45 8.32 1.97 -19.95
CA ASN A 45 8.21 0.60 -20.45
C ASN A 45 6.96 -0.15 -19.89
N GLY A 46 6.10 0.52 -19.11
CA GLY A 46 4.91 -0.06 -18.49
C GLY A 46 5.17 -0.80 -17.18
N LYS A 47 6.41 -0.82 -16.68
CA LYS A 47 6.76 -1.43 -15.40
C LYS A 47 6.28 -0.57 -14.24
N ILE A 48 5.64 -1.21 -13.26
CA ILE A 48 5.18 -0.52 -12.04
C ILE A 48 6.37 -0.27 -11.11
N ASN A 49 6.51 0.97 -10.65
CA ASN A 49 7.53 1.39 -9.68
C ASN A 49 6.99 1.49 -8.27
N GLU A 50 5.78 2.02 -8.12
CA GLU A 50 5.15 2.29 -6.84
C GLU A 50 3.68 1.87 -6.83
N PHE A 51 3.23 1.47 -5.65
CA PHE A 51 1.85 1.17 -5.36
C PHE A 51 1.38 2.03 -4.20
N ASP A 52 0.15 2.53 -4.28
CA ASP A 52 -0.58 3.04 -3.14
C ASP A 52 -1.38 1.90 -2.51
N LEU A 53 -0.96 1.48 -1.32
CA LEU A 53 -1.68 0.52 -0.49
C LEU A 53 -2.81 1.25 0.23
N VAL A 54 -4.04 0.83 -0.06
CA VAL A 54 -5.26 1.41 0.51
C VAL A 54 -5.64 0.61 1.76
N PHE A 55 -5.81 1.32 2.87
CA PHE A 55 -6.31 0.73 4.11
C PHE A 55 -7.56 1.47 4.60
N GLU A 56 -8.47 0.73 5.23
CA GLU A 56 -9.68 1.28 5.86
C GLU A 56 -9.71 1.02 7.36
N LYS A 57 -10.36 1.89 8.12
CA LYS A 57 -10.68 1.67 9.53
C LYS A 57 -12.08 2.16 9.86
N LYS A 58 -12.81 1.40 10.67
CA LYS A 58 -14.14 1.79 11.16
C LYS A 58 -14.01 2.97 12.14
N VAL A 59 -14.63 4.08 11.82
CA VAL A 59 -14.86 5.18 12.75
C VAL A 59 -16.05 4.79 13.64
N LYS A 60 -15.79 4.57 14.93
CA LYS A 60 -16.86 4.45 15.93
C LYS A 60 -17.46 5.84 16.13
N LYS A 61 -18.79 5.93 16.03
CA LYS A 61 -19.53 7.12 16.43
C LYS A 61 -19.50 7.25 17.95
#